data_AF-A0A951HFK7-F1
#
_entry.id   AF-A0A951HFK7-F1
#
_cell.length_a   1.000
_cell.length_b   1.000
_cell.length_c   1.000
_cell.angle_alpha   90.00
_cell.angle_beta   90.00
_cell.angle_gamma   90.00
#
_symmetry.space_group_name_H-M   'P 1'
#
loop_
_entity.id
_entity.type
_entity.pdbx_description
1 polymer ?
#
loop_
_entity_poly.entity_id
_entity_poly.type
_entity_poly.pdbx_seq_one_letter_code
_entity_poly.pdbx_strand_id
1 'polypeptide(L)'
;MRRSPNLVEIALQAQGPIDFSFFLLPAVIEVSRTEGRGPPVPADLDEAYRIALMRLMDCVARHRHEAWDEATLLSALAAQATAKGNHKVAKMLLIVDADMIARINAGEFPEG
;
A
#
# COMPACT_ATOMS: atom_id res chain seq x y z
N MET A 1 -1.77 -6.41 -21.04
CA MET A 1 -1.94 -7.12 -19.75
C MET A 1 -2.55 -6.15 -18.73
N ARG A 2 -3.87 -6.21 -18.48
CA ARG A 2 -4.64 -5.34 -17.57
C ARG A 2 -4.60 -5.96 -16.16
N ARG A 3 -3.97 -5.35 -15.15
CA ARG A 3 -3.88 -5.96 -13.79
C ARG A 3 -4.38 -5.10 -12.60
N SER A 4 -4.49 -3.78 -12.70
CA SER A 4 -4.76 -2.96 -11.50
C SER A 4 -6.21 -2.88 -10.98
N PRO A 5 -7.27 -2.84 -11.80
CA PRO A 5 -8.63 -2.69 -11.26
C PRO A 5 -9.15 -3.93 -10.51
N ASN A 6 -8.73 -5.13 -10.93
CA ASN A 6 -9.31 -6.39 -10.43
C ASN A 6 -8.82 -6.78 -9.03
N LEU A 7 -7.61 -6.37 -8.63
CA LEU A 7 -7.05 -6.75 -7.32
C LEU A 7 -7.87 -6.19 -6.17
N VAL A 8 -8.35 -4.95 -6.30
CA VAL A 8 -9.15 -4.31 -5.25
C VAL A 8 -10.56 -4.88 -5.20
N GLU A 9 -11.13 -5.23 -6.36
CA GLU A 9 -12.39 -5.99 -6.40
C GLU A 9 -12.27 -7.35 -5.73
N ILE A 10 -11.20 -8.09 -6.00
CA ILE A 10 -10.95 -9.40 -5.36
C ILE A 10 -10.83 -9.23 -3.84
N ALA A 11 -10.11 -8.20 -3.37
CA ALA A 11 -9.99 -7.91 -1.94
C ALA A 11 -11.35 -7.62 -1.29
N LEU A 12 -12.22 -6.87 -1.96
CA LEU A 12 -13.58 -6.58 -1.48
C LEU A 12 -14.53 -7.79 -1.53
N GLN A 13 -14.18 -8.85 -2.25
CA GLN A 13 -14.96 -10.08 -2.34
C GLN A 13 -14.34 -11.23 -1.53
N ALA A 14 -13.16 -11.05 -0.95
CA ALA A 14 -12.47 -12.08 -0.17
C ALA A 14 -13.29 -12.47 1.06
N GLN A 15 -13.43 -13.79 1.26
CA GLN A 15 -14.01 -14.38 2.47
C GLN A 15 -12.88 -14.96 3.31
N GLY A 16 -12.75 -14.49 4.56
CA GLY A 16 -11.70 -14.90 5.49
C GLY A 16 -10.73 -13.77 5.84
N PRO A 17 -9.78 -14.03 6.75
CA PRO A 17 -8.76 -13.06 7.15
C PRO A 17 -7.92 -12.64 5.95
N ILE A 18 -7.57 -11.36 5.89
CA ILE A 18 -6.70 -10.87 4.82
C ILE A 18 -5.25 -10.98 5.23
N ASP A 19 -4.43 -11.39 4.27
CA ASP A 19 -2.98 -11.38 4.40
C ASP A 19 -2.37 -10.03 4.00
N PHE A 20 -1.21 -9.68 4.56
CA PHE A 20 -0.51 -8.42 4.28
C PHE A 20 -0.35 -8.14 2.77
N SER A 21 -0.20 -9.20 1.96
CA SER A 21 -0.03 -9.13 0.51
C SER A 21 -1.16 -8.39 -0.21
N PHE A 22 -2.38 -8.39 0.34
CA PHE A 22 -3.54 -7.67 -0.21
C PHE A 22 -3.38 -6.15 -0.18
N PHE A 23 -2.67 -5.62 0.83
CA PHE A 23 -2.35 -4.20 0.93
C PHE A 23 -0.97 -3.89 0.31
N LEU A 24 -0.01 -4.78 0.52
CA LEU A 24 1.38 -4.58 0.11
C LEU A 24 1.51 -4.47 -1.41
N LEU A 25 0.92 -5.41 -2.15
CA LEU A 25 1.08 -5.49 -3.60
C LEU A 25 0.64 -4.19 -4.32
N PRO A 26 -0.58 -3.66 -4.10
CA PRO A 26 -0.98 -2.42 -4.75
C PRO A 26 -0.16 -1.21 -4.29
N ALA A 27 0.27 -1.16 -3.02
CA ALA A 27 1.13 -0.09 -2.52
C ALA A 27 2.51 -0.07 -3.19
N VAL A 28 3.16 -1.24 -3.30
CA VAL A 28 4.47 -1.40 -3.94
C VAL A 28 4.40 -1.09 -5.44
N ILE A 29 3.35 -1.53 -6.13
CA ILE A 29 3.14 -1.24 -7.56
C ILE A 29 3.08 0.28 -7.77
N GLU A 30 2.28 0.98 -6.97
CA GLU A 30 2.10 2.42 -7.14
C GLU A 30 3.34 3.21 -6.76
N VAL A 31 4.02 2.86 -5.66
CA VAL A 31 5.31 3.46 -5.30
C VAL A 31 6.32 3.24 -6.42
N SER A 32 6.49 2.01 -6.91
CA SER A 32 7.41 1.69 -8.00
C SER A 32 7.10 2.48 -9.28
N ARG A 33 5.81 2.64 -9.61
CA ARG A 33 5.37 3.44 -10.75
C ARG A 33 5.76 4.91 -10.60
N THR A 34 5.50 5.50 -9.43
CA THR A 34 5.81 6.91 -9.16
C THR A 34 7.32 7.19 -9.11
N GLU A 35 8.13 6.16 -8.85
CA GLU A 35 9.60 6.22 -8.95
C GLU A 35 10.14 5.98 -10.37
N GLY A 36 9.28 5.88 -11.39
CA GLY A 36 9.69 5.65 -12.78
C GLY A 36 10.15 4.23 -13.08
N ARG A 37 9.91 3.27 -12.17
CA ARG A 37 10.23 1.85 -12.34
C ARG A 37 9.06 1.04 -12.92
N GLY A 38 7.90 1.67 -13.10
CA GLY A 38 6.72 1.10 -13.71
C GLY A 38 6.26 1.88 -14.95
N PRO A 39 5.48 1.26 -15.85
CA PRO A 39 4.92 1.96 -17.00
C PRO A 39 3.97 3.08 -16.54
N PRO A 40 3.86 4.18 -17.31
CA PRO A 40 2.84 5.18 -17.03
C PRO A 40 1.44 4.59 -17.16
N VAL A 41 0.49 5.13 -16.40
CA VAL A 41 -0.93 4.78 -16.58
C VAL A 41 -1.39 5.42 -17.90
N PRO A 42 -1.99 4.65 -18.82
CA PRO A 42 -2.59 5.21 -20.03
C PRO A 42 -3.65 6.27 -19.70
N ALA A 43 -3.69 7.36 -20.47
CA ALA A 43 -4.58 8.49 -20.17
C ALA A 43 -6.07 8.12 -20.15
N ASP A 44 -6.47 7.14 -20.96
CA ASP A 44 -7.83 6.59 -21.00
C ASP A 44 -8.20 5.77 -19.75
N LEU A 45 -7.20 5.38 -18.95
CA LEU A 45 -7.36 4.59 -17.72
C LEU A 45 -7.04 5.36 -16.44
N ASP A 46 -6.58 6.62 -16.55
CA ASP A 46 -6.10 7.40 -15.40
C ASP A 46 -7.14 7.51 -14.28
N GLU A 47 -8.37 7.88 -14.64
CA GLU A 47 -9.45 8.01 -13.65
C GLU A 47 -9.85 6.66 -13.04
N ALA A 48 -9.95 5.61 -13.85
CA ALA A 48 -10.27 4.27 -13.36
C ALA A 48 -9.18 3.73 -12.41
N TYR A 49 -7.91 4.04 -12.71
CA TYR A 49 -6.77 3.68 -11.88
C TYR A 49 -6.79 4.43 -10.55
N ARG A 50 -7.02 5.75 -10.58
CA ARG A 50 -7.14 6.58 -9.38
C ARG A 50 -8.28 6.11 -8.49
N ILE A 51 -9.44 5.79 -9.07
CA ILE A 51 -10.57 5.19 -8.34
C ILE A 51 -10.17 3.87 -7.69
N ALA A 52 -9.47 2.98 -8.42
CA ALA A 52 -9.02 1.72 -7.86
C ALA A 52 -8.07 1.93 -6.66
N LEU A 53 -7.14 2.89 -6.72
CA LEU A 53 -6.28 3.21 -5.59
C LEU A 53 -7.06 3.74 -4.38
N MET A 54 -8.06 4.60 -4.58
CA MET A 54 -8.88 5.12 -3.47
C MET A 54 -9.61 4.00 -2.72
N ARG A 55 -10.03 2.94 -3.42
CA ARG A 55 -10.72 1.78 -2.83
C ARG A 55 -9.84 0.92 -1.91
N LEU A 56 -8.52 1.15 -1.87
CA LEU A 56 -7.67 0.56 -0.83
C LEU A 56 -8.11 1.02 0.57
N MET A 57 -8.61 2.25 0.70
CA MET A 57 -9.18 2.75 1.96
C MET A 57 -10.40 1.95 2.39
N ASP A 58 -11.26 1.55 1.44
CA ASP A 58 -12.45 0.76 1.73
C ASP A 58 -12.08 -0.65 2.20
N CYS A 59 -11.05 -1.24 1.57
CA CYS A 59 -10.50 -2.53 1.99
C CYS A 59 -9.97 -2.46 3.43
N VAL A 60 -9.14 -1.46 3.74
CA VAL A 60 -8.63 -1.26 5.11
C VAL A 60 -9.78 -1.04 6.09
N ALA A 61 -10.76 -0.21 5.75
CA ALA A 61 -11.90 0.08 6.61
C ALA A 61 -12.73 -1.18 6.93
N ARG A 62 -12.86 -2.11 5.97
CA ARG A 62 -13.58 -3.37 6.13
C ARG A 62 -12.88 -4.33 7.09
N HIS A 63 -11.55 -4.39 7.05
CA HIS A 63 -10.77 -5.40 7.77
C HIS A 63 -10.11 -4.87 9.05
N ARG A 64 -10.23 -3.57 9.37
CA ARG A 64 -9.57 -2.90 10.52
C ARG A 64 -9.84 -3.48 11.90
N HIS A 65 -10.84 -4.34 12.05
CA HIS A 65 -11.20 -4.96 13.33
C HIS A 65 -10.58 -6.35 13.50
N GLU A 66 -9.92 -6.88 12.45
CA GLU A 66 -9.16 -8.12 12.52
C GLU A 66 -7.85 -7.89 13.29
N ALA A 67 -7.32 -8.97 13.89
CA ALA A 67 -6.00 -8.92 14.49
C ALA A 67 -4.95 -8.88 13.37
N TRP A 68 -4.11 -7.85 13.36
CA TRP A 68 -3.03 -7.70 12.41
C TRP A 68 -1.68 -7.87 13.10
N ASP A 69 -0.80 -8.61 12.45
CA ASP A 69 0.62 -8.57 12.75
C ASP A 69 1.24 -7.27 12.20
N GLU A 70 2.51 -7.04 12.53
CA GLU A 70 3.23 -5.83 12.12
C GLU A 70 3.29 -5.69 10.60
N ALA A 71 3.52 -6.79 9.87
CA ALA A 71 3.58 -6.80 8.42
C ALA A 71 2.25 -6.37 7.79
N THR A 72 1.12 -6.85 8.31
CA THR A 72 -0.22 -6.47 7.84
C THR A 72 -0.52 -5.02 8.17
N LEU A 73 -0.19 -4.56 9.37
CA LEU A 73 -0.39 -3.16 9.77
C LEU A 73 0.42 -2.19 8.88
N LEU A 74 1.72 -2.44 8.70
CA LEU A 74 2.58 -1.62 7.86
C LEU A 74 2.09 -1.60 6.40
N SER A 75 1.69 -2.76 5.87
CA SER A 75 1.16 -2.87 4.52
C SER A 75 -0.16 -2.10 4.38
N ALA A 76 -1.07 -2.19 5.35
CA ALA A 76 -2.32 -1.43 5.38
C ALA A 76 -2.05 0.09 5.39
N LEU A 77 -1.16 0.56 6.27
CA LEU A 77 -0.78 1.98 6.34
C LEU A 77 -0.15 2.46 5.02
N ALA A 78 0.72 1.65 4.41
CA ALA A 78 1.31 1.97 3.11
C ALA A 78 0.23 2.09 2.02
N ALA A 79 -0.73 1.17 1.98
CA ALA A 79 -1.86 1.23 1.05
C ALA A 79 -2.73 2.48 1.26
N GLN A 80 -2.96 2.90 2.51
CA GLN A 80 -3.67 4.15 2.81
C GLN A 80 -2.89 5.39 2.35
N ALA A 81 -1.58 5.44 2.63
CA ALA A 81 -0.73 6.53 2.18
C ALA A 81 -0.71 6.62 0.64
N THR A 82 -0.64 5.48 -0.04
CA THR A 82 -0.77 5.36 -1.49
C THR A 82 -2.13 5.88 -1.99
N ALA A 83 -3.24 5.45 -1.38
CA ALA A 83 -4.59 5.90 -1.74
C ALA A 83 -4.80 7.42 -1.59
N LYS A 84 -4.03 8.07 -0.71
CA LYS A 84 -4.01 9.52 -0.51
C LYS A 84 -3.01 10.25 -1.43
N GLY A 85 -2.28 9.53 -2.27
CA GLY A 85 -1.24 10.09 -3.15
C GLY A 85 0.04 10.50 -2.42
N ASN A 86 0.22 10.07 -1.16
CA ASN A 86 1.40 10.40 -0.36
C ASN A 86 2.49 9.33 -0.53
N HIS A 87 3.05 9.23 -1.73
CA HIS A 87 3.97 8.16 -2.14
C HIS A 87 5.27 8.11 -1.31
N LYS A 88 5.73 9.26 -0.78
CA LYS A 88 6.92 9.31 0.10
C LYS A 88 6.66 8.58 1.42
N VAL A 89 5.50 8.82 2.03
CA VAL A 89 5.09 8.13 3.27
C VAL A 89 4.85 6.65 2.99
N ALA A 90 4.17 6.32 1.89
CA ALA A 90 3.97 4.94 1.48
C ALA A 90 5.30 4.21 1.34
N LYS A 91 6.28 4.80 0.65
CA LYS A 91 7.63 4.22 0.50
C LYS A 91 8.30 3.98 1.85
N MET A 92 8.26 4.94 2.76
CA MET A 92 8.84 4.80 4.10
C MET A 92 8.25 3.59 4.84
N LEU A 93 6.92 3.45 4.79
CA LEU A 93 6.21 2.32 5.43
C LEU A 93 6.54 0.97 4.80
N LEU A 94 6.88 0.93 3.51
CA LEU A 94 7.25 -0.29 2.79
C LEU A 94 8.67 -0.79 3.08
N ILE A 95 9.55 0.06 3.62
CA ILE A 95 10.95 -0.29 3.89
C ILE A 95 11.26 -0.38 5.38
N VAL A 96 10.32 0.02 6.25
CA VAL A 96 10.49 -0.04 7.69
C VAL A 96 10.46 -1.49 8.15
N ASP A 97 11.40 -1.83 9.01
CA ASP A 97 11.47 -3.09 9.76
C ASP A 97 11.68 -2.82 11.26
N ALA A 98 11.64 -3.87 12.06
CA ALA A 98 11.77 -3.78 13.52
C ALA A 98 13.09 -3.10 13.95
N ASP A 99 14.19 -3.37 13.25
CA ASP A 99 15.51 -2.79 13.53
C ASP A 99 15.49 -1.28 13.26
N MET A 100 14.90 -0.85 12.14
CA MET A 100 14.74 0.57 11.81
C MET A 100 13.83 1.28 12.80
N ILE A 101 12.74 0.67 13.22
CA ILE A 101 11.85 1.22 14.27
C ILE A 101 12.62 1.40 15.58
N ALA A 102 13.38 0.39 16.00
CA ALA A 102 14.18 0.46 17.21
C ALA A 102 15.21 1.60 17.17
N ARG A 103 15.91 1.75 16.04
CA ARG A 103 16.86 2.85 15.80
C ARG A 103 16.19 4.22 15.82
N ILE A 104 15.04 4.38 15.15
CA ILE A 104 14.26 5.63 15.18
C ILE A 104 13.84 5.97 16.62
N ASN A 105 13.35 5.00 17.38
CA ASN A 105 12.95 5.20 18.77
C ASN A 105 14.15 5.52 19.68
N ALA A 106 15.36 5.05 19.34
CA ALA A 106 16.60 5.41 20.01
C ALA A 106 17.16 6.79 19.57
N GLY A 107 16.54 7.45 18.58
CA GLY A 107 17.02 8.71 18.00
C GLY A 107 18.20 8.54 17.05
N GLU A 108 18.48 7.30 16.61
CA GLU A 108 19.55 6.96 15.68
C GLU A 108 19.06 7.08 14.24
N PHE A 109 19.11 8.30 13.70
CA PHE A 109 18.79 8.54 12.30
C PHE A 109 20.00 8.25 11.41
N PRO A 110 19.82 7.61 10.24
CA PRO A 110 20.90 7.50 9.26
C PRO A 110 21.39 8.91 8.90
N GLU A 111 22.72 9.11 8.91
CA GLU A 111 23.30 10.33 8.36
C GLU A 111 22.89 10.44 6.89
N GLY A 112 22.37 11.62 6.51
CA GLY A 112 21.77 11.88 5.21
C GLY A 112 22.74 11.93 4.05
#